data_AF-A0A948JQH7-F1
#
_entry.id   AF-A0A948JQH7-F1
#
_cell.length_a   1.000
_cell.length_b   1.000
_cell.length_c   1.000
_cell.angle_alpha   90.00
_cell.angle_beta   90.00
_cell.angle_gamma   90.00
#
_symmetry.space_group_name_H-M   'P 1'
#
loop_
_entity.id
_entity.type
_entity.pdbx_description
1 polymer ?
#
loop_
_entity_poly.entity_id
_entity_poly.type
_entity_poly.pdbx_seq_one_letter_code
_entity_poly.pdbx_strand_id
1 'polypeptide(L)'
;MEPIEQKVFSIITVKRLTKPLITLFILFVLASITVIYLAALSAFKKLDDDTVYNVDVISEAFEYVISANNSPGVLLRNFTSQLQQCKSTQTGKLYDNATIRFKRDVKILIERKSTSALKLTAVTLNPDSQSLGTLVNQFERCKLGTKAVFSIILNEDNPVFSMKVVGALQVGRVLSDASDDYYPLVNSGQIVIQDKTTFSKSPLTLSPQVVRPGDTVLLNQAEGVIRAQHENSGLTGVFSQQGSVVKLQHLYAPTAESVSPSFIDRVTSDSELAFALSISFVFLQFIGFGITTLFRLALFSGAVPAPGEKWIVRKRKKEP
;
A
#
# COMPACT_ATOMS: atom_id res chain seq x y z
N MET A 1 -11.73 -20.16 -70.51
CA MET A 1 -11.59 -20.36 -69.05
C MET A 1 -11.45 -18.98 -68.44
N GLU A 2 -12.51 -18.46 -67.80
CA GLU A 2 -12.34 -17.25 -66.98
C GLU A 2 -11.37 -17.56 -65.84
N PRO A 3 -10.41 -16.67 -65.54
CA PRO A 3 -9.52 -16.84 -64.41
C PRO A 3 -10.37 -16.88 -63.13
N ILE A 4 -10.09 -17.86 -62.26
CA ILE A 4 -10.82 -18.11 -61.00
C ILE A 4 -10.96 -16.83 -60.17
N GLU A 5 -9.97 -15.93 -60.27
CA GLU A 5 -9.97 -14.61 -59.66
C GLU A 5 -11.22 -13.78 -60.02
N GLN A 6 -11.61 -13.69 -61.30
CA GLN A 6 -12.78 -12.89 -61.72
C GLN A 6 -14.11 -13.47 -61.22
N LYS A 7 -14.21 -14.79 -61.06
CA LYS A 7 -15.37 -15.45 -60.45
C LYS A 7 -15.45 -15.20 -58.94
N VAL A 8 -14.32 -15.19 -58.25
CA VAL A 8 -14.28 -14.88 -56.81
C VAL A 8 -14.64 -13.40 -56.57
N PHE A 9 -14.12 -12.49 -57.39
CA PHE A 9 -14.41 -11.05 -57.27
C PHE A 9 -15.85 -10.66 -57.62
N SER A 10 -16.48 -11.31 -58.61
CA SER A 10 -17.88 -11.01 -58.99
C SER A 10 -18.93 -11.46 -57.96
N ILE A 11 -18.61 -12.47 -57.14
CA ILE A 11 -19.48 -12.95 -56.05
C ILE A 11 -19.45 -11.98 -54.85
N ILE A 12 -18.38 -11.22 -54.71
CA ILE A 12 -18.15 -10.24 -53.64
C ILE A 12 -18.81 -8.91 -54.06
N THR A 13 -20.13 -8.85 -54.01
CA THR A 13 -20.87 -7.59 -54.22
C THR A 13 -20.72 -6.68 -52.98
N VAL A 14 -20.56 -5.36 -53.16
CA VAL A 14 -20.45 -4.34 -52.09
C VAL A 14 -21.43 -4.56 -50.93
N LYS A 15 -22.69 -4.91 -51.24
CA LYS A 15 -23.76 -5.16 -50.26
C LYS A 15 -23.55 -6.40 -49.38
N ARG A 16 -22.74 -7.36 -49.83
CA ARG A 16 -22.39 -8.58 -49.07
C ARG A 16 -21.21 -8.34 -48.12
N LEU A 17 -20.36 -7.34 -48.39
CA LEU A 17 -19.23 -6.94 -47.54
C LEU A 17 -19.61 -5.94 -46.45
N THR A 18 -20.60 -5.07 -46.68
CA THR A 18 -20.96 -4.01 -45.71
C THR A 18 -21.51 -4.56 -44.39
N LYS A 19 -22.38 -5.57 -44.43
CA LYS A 19 -22.93 -6.21 -43.21
C LYS A 19 -21.83 -6.82 -42.32
N PRO A 20 -20.94 -7.73 -42.81
CA PRO A 20 -19.89 -8.30 -41.97
C PRO A 20 -18.88 -7.26 -41.50
N LEU A 21 -18.59 -6.23 -42.29
CA LEU A 21 -17.74 -5.10 -41.87
C LEU A 21 -18.37 -4.34 -40.69
N ILE A 22 -19.65 -4.00 -40.75
CA ILE A 22 -20.37 -3.33 -39.66
C ILE A 22 -20.41 -4.23 -38.42
N THR A 23 -20.70 -5.52 -38.57
CA THR A 23 -20.71 -6.46 -37.44
C THR A 23 -19.34 -6.56 -36.77
N LEU A 24 -18.26 -6.67 -37.54
CA LEU A 24 -16.90 -6.71 -37.00
C LEU A 24 -16.50 -5.37 -36.36
N PHE A 25 -16.93 -4.25 -36.93
CA PHE A 25 -16.70 -2.94 -36.32
C PHE A 25 -17.43 -2.79 -34.98
N ILE A 26 -18.69 -3.23 -34.88
CA ILE A 26 -19.43 -3.27 -33.60
C ILE A 26 -18.71 -4.17 -32.59
N LEU A 27 -18.29 -5.37 -33.00
CA LEU A 27 -17.53 -6.29 -32.15
C LEU A 27 -16.21 -5.68 -31.69
N PHE A 28 -15.51 -4.95 -32.56
CA PHE A 28 -14.27 -4.26 -32.23
C PHE A 28 -14.49 -3.16 -31.18
N VAL A 29 -15.54 -2.35 -31.34
CA VAL A 29 -15.91 -1.32 -30.37
C VAL A 29 -16.26 -1.95 -29.02
N LEU A 30 -17.08 -3.00 -29.01
CA LEU A 30 -17.43 -3.71 -27.77
C LEU A 30 -16.19 -4.32 -27.09
N ALA A 31 -15.33 -5.00 -27.84
CA ALA A 31 -14.10 -5.58 -27.31
C ALA A 31 -13.15 -4.50 -26.74
N SER A 32 -13.04 -3.35 -27.42
CA SER A 32 -12.27 -2.21 -26.95
C SER A 32 -12.81 -1.67 -25.63
N ILE A 33 -14.14 -1.53 -25.50
CA ILE A 33 -14.80 -1.12 -24.26
C ILE A 33 -14.49 -2.13 -23.14
N THR A 34 -14.52 -3.44 -23.43
CA THR A 34 -14.17 -4.47 -22.44
C THR A 34 -12.73 -4.36 -21.96
N VAL A 35 -11.77 -4.14 -22.86
CA VAL A 35 -10.35 -3.95 -22.50
C VAL A 35 -10.18 -2.71 -21.63
N ILE A 36 -10.80 -1.58 -22.02
CA ILE A 36 -10.75 -0.34 -21.24
C ILE A 36 -11.39 -0.55 -19.87
N TYR A 37 -12.50 -1.27 -19.80
CA TYR A 37 -13.19 -1.58 -18.55
C TYR A 37 -12.33 -2.44 -17.62
N LEU A 38 -11.68 -3.50 -18.13
CA LEU A 38 -10.76 -4.33 -17.34
C LEU A 38 -9.54 -3.52 -16.86
N ALA A 39 -8.99 -2.68 -17.71
CA ALA A 39 -7.88 -1.79 -17.34
C ALA A 39 -8.31 -0.79 -16.26
N ALA A 40 -9.46 -0.14 -16.43
CA ALA A 40 -10.03 0.76 -15.45
C ALA A 40 -10.32 0.04 -14.12
N LEU A 41 -10.91 -1.16 -14.15
CA LEU A 41 -11.09 -1.97 -12.96
C LEU A 41 -9.76 -2.22 -12.26
N SER A 42 -8.70 -2.59 -12.97
CA SER A 42 -7.40 -2.82 -12.32
C SER A 42 -6.70 -1.57 -11.81
N ALA A 43 -6.91 -0.41 -12.43
CA ALA A 43 -6.34 0.87 -11.99
C ALA A 43 -7.13 1.50 -10.84
N PHE A 44 -8.44 1.26 -10.80
CA PHE A 44 -9.38 1.88 -9.84
C PHE A 44 -9.95 0.92 -8.80
N LYS A 45 -9.64 -0.38 -8.85
CA LYS A 45 -9.85 -1.31 -7.74
C LYS A 45 -8.90 -0.89 -6.64
N LYS A 46 -9.33 0.14 -5.93
CA LYS A 46 -8.74 0.61 -4.69
C LYS A 46 -8.60 -0.60 -3.79
N LEU A 47 -7.49 -0.60 -3.07
CA LEU A 47 -7.19 -1.53 -2.00
C LEU A 47 -8.46 -1.62 -1.13
N ASP A 48 -9.14 -2.76 -1.19
CA ASP A 48 -10.40 -3.00 -0.49
C ASP A 48 -10.12 -3.09 1.02
N ASP A 49 -11.16 -3.07 1.87
CA ASP A 49 -11.04 -3.24 3.34
C ASP A 49 -10.32 -4.55 3.74
N ASP A 50 -10.22 -5.50 2.82
CA ASP A 50 -9.50 -6.77 2.95
C ASP A 50 -7.99 -6.67 2.72
N THR A 51 -7.49 -5.53 2.26
CA THR A 51 -6.06 -5.32 2.00
C THR A 51 -5.29 -5.31 3.31
N VAL A 52 -4.21 -6.08 3.39
CA VAL A 52 -3.31 -6.11 4.53
C VAL A 52 -1.96 -5.52 4.13
N TYR A 53 -1.53 -4.51 4.87
CA TYR A 53 -0.21 -3.92 4.76
C TYR A 53 0.67 -4.47 5.87
N ASN A 54 1.73 -5.17 5.49
CA ASN A 54 2.78 -5.61 6.41
C ASN A 54 3.98 -4.67 6.27
N VAL A 55 4.35 -4.01 7.35
CA VAL A 55 5.46 -3.05 7.40
C VAL A 55 6.57 -3.62 8.26
N ASP A 56 7.74 -3.83 7.65
CA ASP A 56 8.97 -4.23 8.33
C ASP A 56 10.00 -3.11 8.16
N VAL A 57 10.40 -2.48 9.27
CA VAL A 57 11.21 -1.27 9.28
C VAL A 57 12.25 -1.28 10.39
N ILE A 58 13.41 -0.70 10.10
CA ILE A 58 14.46 -0.42 11.08
C ILE A 58 14.56 1.10 11.19
N SER A 59 14.40 1.62 12.40
CA SER A 59 14.41 3.06 12.69
C SER A 59 15.11 3.34 14.01
N GLU A 60 15.63 4.54 14.20
CA GLU A 60 16.16 4.98 15.50
C GLU A 60 15.06 5.43 16.45
N ALA A 61 13.88 5.80 15.93
CA ALA A 61 12.75 6.22 16.73
C ALA A 61 11.41 5.70 16.21
N PHE A 62 10.53 5.43 17.17
CA PHE A 62 9.13 5.08 16.96
C PHE A 62 8.26 5.97 17.82
N GLU A 63 7.24 6.57 17.22
CA GLU A 63 6.18 7.26 17.92
C GLU A 63 4.90 6.43 17.80
N TYR A 64 4.24 6.21 18.94
CA TYR A 64 3.09 5.34 19.07
C TYR A 64 2.02 6.04 19.89
N VAL A 65 0.79 6.07 19.39
CA VAL A 65 -0.38 6.59 20.11
C VAL A 65 -1.36 5.45 20.36
N ILE A 66 -1.66 5.24 21.63
CA ILE A 66 -2.55 4.18 22.09
C ILE A 66 -3.99 4.53 21.75
N SER A 67 -4.62 3.73 20.88
CA SER A 67 -6.03 3.89 20.50
C SER A 67 -6.99 3.05 21.35
N ALA A 68 -6.52 1.96 21.95
CA ALA A 68 -7.35 1.04 22.71
C ALA A 68 -7.42 1.43 24.20
N ASN A 69 -8.57 1.18 24.84
CA ASN A 69 -8.76 1.39 26.28
C ASN A 69 -7.86 0.50 27.16
N ASN A 70 -7.36 -0.62 26.62
CA ASN A 70 -6.43 -1.53 27.28
C ASN A 70 -5.22 -1.78 26.39
N SER A 71 -4.15 -1.00 26.59
CA SER A 71 -2.87 -1.29 25.94
C SER A 71 -2.26 -2.59 26.49
N PRO A 72 -1.58 -3.39 25.65
CA PRO A 72 -0.76 -4.48 26.15
C PRO A 72 0.28 -3.93 27.13
N GLY A 73 0.50 -4.64 28.23
CA GLY A 73 1.46 -4.23 29.25
C GLY A 73 2.88 -4.22 28.68
N VAL A 74 3.64 -3.16 28.97
CA VAL A 74 5.05 -3.02 28.56
C VAL A 74 5.93 -3.51 29.68
N LEU A 75 6.64 -4.61 29.45
CA LEU A 75 7.62 -5.14 30.39
C LEU A 75 8.92 -4.37 30.26
N LEU A 76 9.24 -3.59 31.29
CA LEU A 76 10.55 -2.98 31.47
C LEU A 76 11.45 -3.97 32.22
N ARG A 77 12.66 -4.17 31.69
CA ARG A 77 13.73 -4.88 32.39
C ARG A 77 14.97 -4.00 32.43
N ASN A 78 15.76 -4.10 33.50
CA ASN A 78 17.02 -3.38 33.64
C ASN A 78 16.91 -1.89 33.29
N PHE A 79 16.05 -1.17 34.02
CA PHE A 79 15.68 0.21 33.68
C PHE A 79 15.91 1.19 34.81
N THR A 80 16.14 2.45 34.45
CA THR A 80 16.08 3.59 35.36
C THR A 80 14.88 4.45 35.02
N SER A 81 14.35 5.16 36.02
CA SER A 81 13.22 6.07 35.82
C SER A 81 13.49 7.43 36.45
N GLN A 82 12.83 8.46 35.91
CA GLN A 82 12.81 9.81 36.47
C GLN A 82 11.45 10.11 37.11
N LEU A 83 10.96 9.16 37.92
CA LEU A 83 9.66 9.26 38.58
C LEU A 83 9.85 9.71 40.03
N GLN A 84 9.29 10.87 40.38
CA GLN A 84 9.26 11.36 41.77
C GLN A 84 8.01 10.92 42.53
N GLN A 85 6.99 10.42 41.83
CA GLN A 85 5.64 10.20 42.38
C GLN A 85 5.45 8.81 43.00
N CYS A 86 6.31 7.85 42.68
CA CYS A 86 6.22 6.49 43.19
C CYS A 86 7.20 6.31 44.35
N LYS A 87 6.70 5.93 45.53
CA LYS A 87 7.49 5.88 46.78
C LYS A 87 8.63 4.88 46.70
N SER A 88 8.44 3.76 46.01
CA SER A 88 9.47 2.74 45.84
C SER A 88 10.47 3.06 44.72
N THR A 89 10.19 4.05 43.87
CA THR A 89 11.11 4.42 42.78
C THR A 89 11.90 5.68 43.13
N GLN A 90 13.17 5.50 43.46
CA GLN A 90 14.17 6.56 43.49
C GLN A 90 14.67 6.85 42.07
N THR A 91 14.80 8.15 41.75
CA THR A 91 15.40 8.64 40.52
C THR A 91 16.81 8.09 40.33
N GLY A 92 17.12 7.58 39.14
CA GLY A 92 18.46 7.10 38.78
C GLY A 92 18.85 5.73 39.36
N LYS A 93 18.04 5.14 40.26
CA LYS A 93 18.23 3.76 40.70
C LYS A 93 17.84 2.80 39.58
N LEU A 94 18.60 1.70 39.47
CA LEU A 94 18.37 0.61 38.53
C LEU A 94 17.35 -0.37 39.11
N TYR A 95 16.39 -0.78 38.28
CA TYR A 95 15.34 -1.75 38.64
C TYR A 95 15.38 -2.93 37.68
N ASP A 96 15.25 -4.13 38.23
CA ASP A 96 15.34 -5.37 37.47
C ASP A 96 14.15 -5.57 36.54
N ASN A 97 12.93 -5.35 37.04
CA ASN A 97 11.70 -5.49 36.26
C ASN A 97 10.55 -4.59 36.76
N ALA A 98 9.69 -4.21 35.82
CA ALA A 98 8.37 -3.63 36.10
C ALA A 98 7.48 -3.76 34.87
N THR A 99 6.16 -3.81 35.06
CA THR A 99 5.20 -3.75 33.95
C THR A 99 4.45 -2.43 33.97
N ILE A 100 4.47 -1.70 32.87
CA ILE A 100 3.64 -0.50 32.69
C ILE A 100 2.36 -0.88 31.93
N ARG A 101 1.22 -0.42 32.43
CA ARG A 101 -0.05 -0.43 31.69
C ARG A 101 -0.47 1.01 31.43
N PHE A 102 -0.39 1.41 30.18
CA PHE A 102 -0.77 2.75 29.74
C PHE A 102 -2.27 2.83 29.47
N LYS A 103 -2.84 3.99 29.71
CA LYS A 103 -4.21 4.32 29.31
C LYS A 103 -4.27 4.70 27.83
N ARG A 104 -5.48 4.81 27.31
CA ARG A 104 -5.76 5.38 25.99
C ARG A 104 -5.25 6.83 25.89
N ASP A 105 -5.00 7.28 24.66
CA ASP A 105 -4.60 8.66 24.32
C ASP A 105 -3.28 9.05 24.96
N VAL A 106 -2.39 8.06 25.14
CA VAL A 106 -1.00 8.29 25.55
C VAL A 106 -0.12 8.15 24.32
N LYS A 107 0.73 9.14 24.12
CA LYS A 107 1.80 9.14 23.12
C LYS A 107 3.08 8.61 23.76
N ILE A 108 3.64 7.58 23.16
CA ILE A 108 4.88 6.93 23.55
C ILE A 108 5.90 7.16 22.44
N LEU A 109 7.02 7.76 22.80
CA LEU A 109 8.20 7.90 21.94
C LEU A 109 9.28 6.95 22.46
N ILE A 110 9.71 6.04 21.61
CA ILE A 110 10.85 5.14 21.87
C ILE A 110 12.00 5.60 20.99
N GLU A 111 13.14 5.88 21.60
CA GLU A 111 14.35 6.31 20.89
C GLU A 111 15.51 5.39 21.25
N ARG A 112 16.26 4.97 20.24
CA ARG A 112 17.56 4.34 20.42
C ARG A 112 18.58 5.42 20.78
N LYS A 113 19.30 5.25 21.89
CA LYS A 113 20.35 6.20 22.32
C LYS A 113 21.75 5.66 22.09
N SER A 114 21.91 4.34 22.18
CA SER A 114 23.15 3.62 21.85
C SER A 114 22.81 2.16 21.54
N THR A 115 23.80 1.35 21.19
CA THR A 115 23.67 -0.11 21.02
C THR A 115 23.30 -0.85 22.32
N SER A 116 23.41 -0.20 23.47
CA SER A 116 23.10 -0.77 24.79
C SER A 116 21.99 -0.01 25.54
N ALA A 117 21.45 1.07 24.99
CA ALA A 117 20.46 1.88 25.69
C ALA A 117 19.32 2.34 24.77
N LEU A 118 18.11 2.38 25.33
CA LEU A 118 16.95 3.01 24.70
C LEU A 118 16.19 3.87 25.73
N LYS A 119 15.53 4.90 25.22
CA LYS A 119 14.73 5.84 26.02
C LYS A 119 13.27 5.71 25.62
N LEU A 120 12.41 5.48 26.61
CA LEU A 120 10.95 5.50 26.44
C LEU A 120 10.39 6.72 27.14
N THR A 121 9.73 7.59 26.37
CA THR A 121 9.06 8.79 26.88
C THR A 121 7.57 8.66 26.62
N ALA A 122 6.75 8.74 27.68
CA ALA A 122 5.30 8.67 27.58
C ALA A 122 4.67 9.99 28.04
N VAL A 123 3.68 10.50 27.31
CA VAL A 123 2.95 11.74 27.60
C VAL A 123 1.46 11.55 27.29
N THR A 124 0.58 12.04 28.17
CA THR A 124 -0.87 12.08 27.88
C THR A 124 -1.18 13.13 26.81
N LEU A 125 -1.99 12.76 25.81
CA LEU A 125 -2.55 13.68 24.83
C LEU A 125 -3.82 14.36 25.36
N ASN A 126 -4.49 13.75 26.33
CA ASN A 126 -5.65 14.31 26.98
C ASN A 126 -5.21 15.24 28.13
N PRO A 127 -5.48 16.56 28.06
CA PRO A 127 -5.08 17.53 29.09
C PRO A 127 -5.82 17.34 30.43
N ASP A 128 -7.03 16.76 30.40
CA ASP A 128 -7.83 16.49 31.60
C ASP A 128 -7.41 15.19 32.31
N SER A 129 -6.59 14.36 31.64
CA SER A 129 -6.11 13.11 32.22
C SER A 129 -5.04 13.38 33.26
N GLN A 130 -5.32 13.00 34.51
CA GLN A 130 -4.36 13.10 35.61
C GLN A 130 -3.26 12.01 35.59
N SER A 131 -3.33 11.05 34.66
CA SER A 131 -2.41 9.91 34.67
C SER A 131 -2.34 9.20 33.32
N LEU A 132 -1.12 8.94 32.86
CA LEU A 132 -0.84 8.16 31.67
C LEU A 132 -0.98 6.64 31.89
N GLY A 133 -1.07 6.16 33.13
CA GLY A 133 -1.12 4.73 33.40
C GLY A 133 -0.68 4.31 34.78
N THR A 134 -0.39 3.02 34.91
CA THR A 134 0.07 2.40 36.15
C THR A 134 1.36 1.65 35.92
N LEU A 135 2.32 1.84 36.83
CA LEU A 135 3.54 1.05 36.94
C LEU A 135 3.31 -0.02 38.02
N VAL A 136 3.52 -1.28 37.68
CA VAL A 136 3.41 -2.41 38.60
C VAL A 136 4.79 -3.04 38.72
N ASN A 137 5.37 -3.01 39.91
CA ASN A 137 6.58 -3.74 40.25
C ASN A 137 6.30 -4.72 41.41
N GLN A 138 7.31 -5.46 41.84
CA GLN A 138 7.19 -6.42 42.96
C GLN A 138 6.88 -5.79 44.32
N PHE A 139 7.09 -4.46 44.47
CA PHE A 139 6.98 -3.76 45.74
C PHE A 139 5.70 -2.92 45.85
N GLU A 140 5.20 -2.36 44.74
CA GLU A 140 4.04 -1.49 44.72
C GLU A 140 3.35 -1.41 43.35
N ARG A 141 2.11 -0.90 43.39
CA ARG A 141 1.41 -0.39 42.20
C ARG A 141 1.35 1.12 42.31
N CYS A 142 2.03 1.81 41.39
CA CYS A 142 2.09 3.26 41.36
C CYS A 142 1.29 3.82 40.18
N LYS A 143 0.54 4.90 40.42
CA LYS A 143 -0.12 5.70 39.37
C LYS A 143 0.91 6.67 38.80
N LEU A 144 1.17 6.57 37.49
CA LEU A 144 2.07 7.47 36.78
C LEU A 144 1.37 8.80 36.51
N GLY A 145 2.09 9.92 36.60
CA GLY A 145 1.58 11.26 36.28
C GLY A 145 1.28 11.46 34.79
N THR A 146 1.34 12.71 34.33
CA THR A 146 1.04 13.07 32.92
C THR A 146 2.23 12.87 31.96
N LYS A 147 3.44 12.73 32.51
CA LYS A 147 4.68 12.44 31.77
C LYS A 147 5.53 11.42 32.53
N ALA A 148 6.14 10.49 31.80
CA ALA A 148 7.12 9.55 32.34
C ALA A 148 8.27 9.33 31.37
N VAL A 149 9.48 9.16 31.92
CA VAL A 149 10.69 8.86 31.15
C VAL A 149 11.38 7.67 31.78
N PHE A 150 11.66 6.66 30.96
CA PHE A 150 12.38 5.45 31.33
C PHE A 150 13.60 5.30 30.42
N SER A 151 14.73 4.94 31.01
CA SER A 151 15.93 4.54 30.25
C SER A 151 16.16 3.06 30.51
N ILE A 152 16.14 2.26 29.45
CA ILE A 152 16.28 0.80 29.51
C ILE A 152 17.68 0.45 29.00
N ILE A 153 18.37 -0.40 29.76
CA ILE A 153 19.74 -0.82 29.49
C ILE A 153 19.72 -2.27 29.02
N LEU A 154 20.19 -2.50 27.80
CA LEU A 154 20.36 -3.83 27.21
C LEU A 154 21.78 -4.32 27.47
N ASN A 155 21.90 -5.55 27.94
CA ASN A 155 23.15 -6.25 28.23
C ASN A 155 22.99 -7.75 27.94
N GLU A 156 24.00 -8.56 28.23
CA GLU A 156 23.97 -10.00 27.97
C GLU A 156 22.82 -10.73 28.71
N ASP A 157 22.47 -10.29 29.93
CA ASP A 157 21.39 -10.87 30.73
C ASP A 157 19.98 -10.45 30.24
N ASN A 158 19.88 -9.22 29.72
CA ASN A 158 18.66 -8.64 29.17
C ASN A 158 18.92 -8.10 27.76
N PRO A 159 19.15 -8.99 26.77
CA PRO A 159 19.67 -8.58 25.47
C PRO A 159 18.60 -8.00 24.56
N VAL A 160 17.31 -8.16 24.90
CA VAL A 160 16.20 -7.78 24.03
C VAL A 160 15.15 -7.00 24.81
N PHE A 161 14.78 -5.84 24.28
CA PHE A 161 13.55 -5.14 24.63
C PHE A 161 12.50 -5.40 23.54
N SER A 162 11.25 -5.63 23.94
CA SER A 162 10.15 -5.87 23.02
C SER A 162 8.86 -5.26 23.56
N MET A 163 8.10 -4.59 22.69
CA MET A 163 6.83 -3.96 23.03
C MET A 163 5.81 -4.25 21.95
N LYS A 164 4.65 -4.80 22.33
CA LYS A 164 3.50 -4.90 21.42
C LYS A 164 2.82 -3.54 21.29
N VAL A 165 2.47 -3.15 20.08
CA VAL A 165 1.75 -1.91 19.78
C VAL A 165 0.40 -2.23 19.14
N VAL A 166 -0.61 -1.43 19.49
CA VAL A 166 -1.97 -1.50 18.94
C VAL A 166 -2.51 -0.06 18.87
N GLY A 167 -2.41 0.57 17.70
CA GLY A 167 -2.86 1.95 17.50
C GLY A 167 -2.16 2.67 16.37
N ALA A 168 -2.14 4.00 16.45
CA ALA A 168 -1.48 4.82 15.44
C ALA A 168 0.03 4.81 15.66
N LEU A 169 0.79 4.64 14.60
CA LEU A 169 2.24 4.55 14.63
C LEU A 169 2.84 5.51 13.60
N GLN A 170 3.87 6.22 14.02
CA GLN A 170 4.76 6.97 13.15
C GLN A 170 6.18 6.42 13.32
N VAL A 171 6.76 5.98 12.22
CA VAL A 171 8.13 5.44 12.16
C VAL A 171 9.03 6.52 11.57
N GLY A 172 10.07 6.90 12.31
CA GLY A 172 10.89 8.07 11.98
C GLY A 172 10.24 9.39 12.41
N ARG A 173 10.86 10.52 12.06
CA ARG A 173 10.34 11.86 12.31
C ARG A 173 10.21 12.65 11.03
N VAL A 174 9.11 13.39 10.91
CA VAL A 174 8.91 14.37 9.84
C VAL A 174 9.96 15.47 10.02
N LEU A 175 10.79 15.66 9.00
CA LEU A 175 11.69 16.81 8.95
C LEU A 175 10.86 18.07 8.63
N SER A 176 11.00 19.09 9.46
CA SER A 176 10.67 20.46 9.08
C SER A 176 11.96 21.26 9.01
N ASP A 177 12.06 22.24 8.11
CA ASP A 177 13.26 23.07 7.84
C ASP A 177 13.73 23.95 9.04
N ALA A 178 13.33 23.62 10.27
CA ALA A 178 13.42 24.48 11.45
C ALA A 178 14.12 23.81 12.65
N SER A 179 15.02 22.84 12.43
CA SER A 179 15.72 22.14 13.53
C SER A 179 17.15 21.84 13.18
N ASP A 180 18.03 22.31 14.06
CA ASP A 180 19.48 22.08 14.03
C ASP A 180 19.88 20.69 14.60
N ASP A 181 18.94 19.88 15.06
CA ASP A 181 19.22 18.58 15.67
C ASP A 181 19.12 17.41 14.67
N TYR A 182 20.06 16.46 14.77
CA TYR A 182 20.07 15.17 14.07
C TYR A 182 18.76 14.42 14.36
N TYR A 183 17.94 14.24 13.33
CA TYR A 183 16.65 13.59 13.48
C TYR A 183 16.76 12.08 13.32
N PRO A 184 16.11 11.29 14.19
CA PRO A 184 16.07 9.84 14.03
C PRO A 184 15.28 9.49 12.77
N LEU A 185 15.99 9.00 11.77
CA LEU A 185 15.45 8.62 10.48
C LEU A 185 15.02 7.13 10.50
N VAL A 186 14.11 6.78 9.59
CA VAL A 186 14.03 5.38 9.16
C VAL A 186 15.34 5.06 8.47
N ASN A 187 15.96 3.94 8.84
CA ASN A 187 17.22 3.48 8.25
C ASN A 187 16.93 2.64 7.00
N SER A 188 15.96 1.73 7.09
CA SER A 188 15.53 0.89 5.99
C SER A 188 14.20 0.22 6.32
N GLY A 189 13.52 -0.29 5.30
CA GLY A 189 12.38 -1.15 5.50
C GLY A 189 11.64 -1.44 4.21
N GLN A 190 10.53 -2.15 4.33
CA GLN A 190 9.64 -2.45 3.23
C GLN A 190 8.19 -2.52 3.70
N ILE A 191 7.30 -2.18 2.78
CA ILE A 191 5.86 -2.28 2.94
C ILE A 191 5.37 -3.31 1.93
N VAL A 192 4.97 -4.48 2.43
CA VAL A 192 4.43 -5.57 1.63
C VAL A 192 2.91 -5.45 1.64
N ILE A 193 2.31 -5.41 0.45
CA ILE A 193 0.86 -5.30 0.29
C ILE A 193 0.32 -6.68 -0.07
N GLN A 194 -0.57 -7.20 0.76
CA GLN A 194 -1.32 -8.42 0.53
C GLN A 194 -2.76 -8.06 0.18
N ASP A 195 -3.24 -8.60 -0.93
CA ASP A 195 -4.58 -8.36 -1.46
C ASP A 195 -5.12 -9.67 -2.07
N LYS A 196 -6.16 -9.59 -2.89
CA LYS A 196 -6.84 -10.72 -3.53
C LYS A 196 -6.86 -10.54 -5.05
N THR A 197 -6.77 -11.63 -5.80
CA THR A 197 -6.92 -11.64 -7.26
C THR A 197 -8.25 -11.06 -7.73
N THR A 198 -8.31 -10.66 -8.99
CA THR A 198 -9.46 -9.92 -9.52
C THR A 198 -10.73 -10.75 -9.59
N PHE A 199 -10.64 -12.02 -10.00
CA PHE A 199 -11.82 -12.86 -10.25
C PHE A 199 -12.04 -13.88 -9.14
N SER A 200 -11.05 -14.71 -8.81
CA SER A 200 -11.22 -15.79 -7.82
C SER A 200 -11.11 -15.32 -6.37
N LYS A 201 -10.66 -14.09 -6.14
CA LYS A 201 -10.38 -13.52 -4.81
C LYS A 201 -9.34 -14.34 -4.02
N SER A 202 -8.46 -15.05 -4.71
CA SER A 202 -7.34 -15.80 -4.11
C SER A 202 -6.27 -14.86 -3.55
N PRO A 203 -5.55 -15.22 -2.48
CA PRO A 203 -4.49 -14.37 -1.91
C PRO A 203 -3.42 -14.01 -2.94
N LEU A 204 -3.05 -12.73 -2.96
CA LEU A 204 -2.07 -12.13 -3.85
C LEU A 204 -1.11 -11.28 -3.03
N THR A 205 0.19 -11.40 -3.29
CA THR A 205 1.20 -10.47 -2.73
C THR A 205 1.73 -9.60 -3.87
N LEU A 206 1.67 -8.29 -3.68
CA LEU A 206 2.16 -7.31 -4.63
C LEU A 206 3.63 -7.00 -4.37
N SER A 207 4.30 -6.40 -5.36
CA SER A 207 5.68 -5.92 -5.25
C SER A 207 5.86 -5.07 -3.96
N PRO A 208 6.83 -5.39 -3.10
CA PRO A 208 7.10 -4.61 -1.89
C PRO A 208 7.51 -3.18 -2.24
N GLN A 209 6.95 -2.20 -1.53
CA GLN A 209 7.45 -0.83 -1.59
C GLN A 209 8.62 -0.65 -0.63
N VAL A 210 9.76 -0.19 -1.13
CA VAL A 210 10.97 0.03 -0.34
C VAL A 210 10.86 1.34 0.42
N VAL A 211 11.08 1.28 1.74
CA VAL A 211 11.21 2.45 2.61
C VAL A 211 12.67 2.86 2.64
N ARG A 212 12.97 4.06 2.17
CA ARG A 212 14.34 4.55 2.03
C ARG A 212 14.84 5.23 3.30
N PRO A 213 16.17 5.34 3.47
CA PRO A 213 16.73 6.15 4.53
C PRO A 213 16.14 7.56 4.51
N GLY A 214 15.61 8.02 5.64
CA GLY A 214 15.03 9.35 5.77
C GLY A 214 13.53 9.47 5.50
N ASP A 215 12.89 8.41 5.00
CA ASP A 215 11.43 8.38 4.86
C ASP A 215 10.75 8.33 6.23
N THR A 216 9.47 8.72 6.29
CA THR A 216 8.59 8.54 7.45
C THR A 216 7.40 7.67 7.06
N VAL A 217 7.12 6.63 7.86
CA VAL A 217 5.96 5.75 7.65
C VAL A 217 4.88 6.10 8.66
N LEU A 218 3.65 6.31 8.19
CA LEU A 218 2.49 6.64 9.01
C LEU A 218 1.43 5.54 8.90
N LEU A 219 1.07 4.97 10.04
CA LEU A 219 0.03 3.97 10.20
C LEU A 219 -1.03 4.47 11.19
N ASN A 220 -2.30 4.28 10.88
CA ASN A 220 -3.41 4.79 11.71
C ASN A 220 -3.90 3.77 12.74
N GLN A 221 -3.94 2.50 12.35
CA GLN A 221 -4.43 1.40 13.18
C GLN A 221 -3.61 0.15 12.88
N ALA A 222 -2.38 0.17 13.39
CA ALA A 222 -1.46 -0.94 13.23
C ALA A 222 -1.39 -1.79 14.50
N GLU A 223 -1.25 -3.08 14.29
CA GLU A 223 -0.86 -4.03 15.33
C GLU A 223 0.52 -4.59 15.01
N GLY A 224 1.39 -4.68 16.02
CA GLY A 224 2.73 -5.16 15.76
C GLY A 224 3.64 -5.17 16.97
N VAL A 225 4.94 -5.26 16.70
CA VAL A 225 5.98 -5.33 17.73
C VAL A 225 7.12 -4.39 17.37
N ILE A 226 7.57 -3.62 18.36
CA ILE A 226 8.83 -2.89 18.33
C ILE A 226 9.84 -3.68 19.16
N ARG A 227 11.03 -3.92 18.61
CA ARG A 227 12.10 -4.68 19.23
C ARG A 227 13.42 -3.92 19.17
N ALA A 228 14.17 -3.97 20.26
CA ALA A 228 15.57 -3.54 20.32
C ALA A 228 16.43 -4.72 20.75
N GLN A 229 17.63 -4.84 20.19
CA GLN A 229 18.58 -5.89 20.55
C GLN A 229 19.92 -5.29 20.93
N HIS A 230 20.58 -5.86 21.93
CA HIS A 230 21.92 -5.51 22.34
C HIS A 230 22.88 -5.56 21.14
N GLU A 231 23.82 -4.64 21.07
CA GLU A 231 24.78 -4.46 19.96
C GLU A 231 24.20 -3.97 18.63
N ASN A 232 22.88 -3.95 18.45
CA ASN A 232 22.24 -3.40 17.25
C ASN A 232 21.93 -1.90 17.40
N SER A 233 22.32 -1.07 16.43
CA SER A 233 22.13 0.39 16.49
C SER A 233 20.71 0.88 16.18
N GLY A 234 19.82 0.02 15.68
CA GLY A 234 18.43 0.37 15.34
C GLY A 234 17.37 -0.34 16.20
N LEU A 235 16.15 0.17 16.14
CA LEU A 235 14.93 -0.47 16.60
C LEU A 235 14.26 -1.13 15.39
N THR A 236 13.91 -2.41 15.50
CA THR A 236 13.16 -3.14 14.47
C THR A 236 11.67 -3.08 14.79
N GLY A 237 10.85 -2.74 13.80
CA GLY A 237 9.41 -2.67 13.92
C GLY A 237 8.76 -3.55 12.86
N VAL A 238 7.87 -4.46 13.29
CA VAL A 238 7.06 -5.29 12.41
C VAL A 238 5.60 -5.03 12.72
N PHE A 239 4.84 -4.53 11.74
CA PHE A 239 3.47 -4.09 11.90
C PHE A 239 2.57 -4.65 10.80
N SER A 240 1.32 -4.86 11.14
CA SER A 240 0.24 -5.20 10.21
C SER A 240 -0.90 -4.20 10.37
N GLN A 241 -1.42 -3.71 9.25
CA GLN A 241 -2.59 -2.84 9.19
C GLN A 241 -3.55 -3.37 8.12
N GLN A 242 -4.82 -3.55 8.46
CA GLN A 242 -5.86 -4.01 7.54
C GLN A 242 -6.79 -2.86 7.13
N GLY A 243 -7.12 -2.77 5.85
CA GLY A 243 -8.10 -1.86 5.23
C GLY A 243 -7.70 -0.37 5.19
N SER A 244 -7.11 0.14 6.27
CA SER A 244 -6.62 1.52 6.33
C SER A 244 -5.40 1.73 5.42
N VAL A 245 -5.30 2.92 4.84
CA VAL A 245 -4.18 3.29 3.97
C VAL A 245 -2.93 3.57 4.79
N VAL A 246 -1.82 2.92 4.43
CA VAL A 246 -0.48 3.28 4.92
C VAL A 246 0.02 4.47 4.13
N LYS A 247 0.57 5.47 4.81
CA LYS A 247 1.17 6.64 4.14
C LYS A 247 2.68 6.62 4.31
N LEU A 248 3.37 7.00 3.23
CA LEU A 248 4.81 7.17 3.19
C LEU A 248 5.11 8.63 2.86
N GLN A 249 5.92 9.28 3.67
CA GLN A 249 6.42 10.62 3.39
C GLN A 249 7.91 10.52 3.07
N HIS A 250 8.27 10.85 1.84
CA HIS A 250 9.66 10.87 1.44
C HIS A 250 10.42 12.04 2.08
N LEU A 251 11.73 11.86 2.25
CA LEU A 251 12.64 12.92 2.68
C LEU A 251 12.45 14.16 1.78
N TYR A 252 12.12 15.31 2.38
CA TYR A 252 11.78 16.60 1.72
C TYR A 252 10.43 16.68 0.99
N ALA A 253 9.59 15.65 1.03
CA ALA A 253 8.23 15.76 0.50
C ALA A 253 7.35 16.58 1.46
N PRO A 254 6.58 17.57 0.97
CA PRO A 254 5.75 18.42 1.82
C PRO A 254 4.56 17.68 2.45
N THR A 255 4.15 16.56 1.85
CA THR A 255 2.98 15.79 2.25
C THR A 255 3.23 14.30 2.12
N ALA A 256 2.67 13.51 3.03
CA ALA A 256 2.69 12.06 2.95
C ALA A 256 1.77 11.53 1.83
N GLU A 257 2.25 10.57 1.06
CA GLU A 257 1.53 9.94 -0.03
C GLU A 257 0.98 8.57 0.39
N SER A 258 -0.13 8.16 -0.23
CA SER A 258 -0.74 6.86 0.05
C SER A 258 0.04 5.76 -0.67
N VAL A 259 0.46 4.75 0.09
CA VAL A 259 1.09 3.55 -0.47
C VAL A 259 0.05 2.80 -1.28
N SER A 260 0.19 2.89 -2.60
CA SER A 260 -0.70 2.26 -3.58
C SER A 260 0.12 1.50 -4.62
N PRO A 261 -0.33 0.31 -5.03
CA PRO A 261 0.35 -0.44 -6.07
C PRO A 261 0.13 0.23 -7.43
N SER A 262 1.14 0.15 -8.29
CA SER A 262 0.99 0.60 -9.67
C SER A 262 0.08 -0.35 -10.47
N PHE A 263 -0.55 0.14 -11.54
CA PHE A 263 -1.32 -0.71 -12.47
C PHE A 263 -0.46 -1.85 -13.02
N ILE A 264 0.80 -1.58 -13.35
CA ILE A 264 1.71 -2.58 -13.88
C ILE A 264 1.97 -3.66 -12.82
N ASP A 265 2.28 -3.28 -11.58
CA ASP A 265 2.46 -4.24 -10.48
C ASP A 265 1.20 -5.09 -10.26
N ARG A 266 0.02 -4.46 -10.38
CA ARG A 266 -1.24 -5.17 -10.25
C ARG A 266 -1.42 -6.22 -11.35
N VAL A 267 -1.20 -5.85 -12.60
CA VAL A 267 -1.33 -6.75 -13.75
C VAL A 267 -0.26 -7.85 -13.71
N THR A 268 0.98 -7.54 -13.37
CA THR A 268 2.06 -8.54 -13.34
C THR A 268 1.92 -9.52 -12.19
N SER A 269 1.36 -9.10 -11.05
CA SER A 269 1.15 -9.96 -9.90
C SER A 269 -0.15 -10.78 -10.02
N ASP A 270 -1.21 -10.20 -10.58
CA ASP A 270 -2.51 -10.87 -10.76
C ASP A 270 -2.56 -11.66 -12.07
N SER A 271 -2.14 -12.93 -12.02
CA SER A 271 -2.10 -13.81 -13.20
C SER A 271 -3.45 -13.96 -13.92
N GLU A 272 -4.57 -13.89 -13.21
CA GLU A 272 -5.90 -14.01 -13.81
C GLU A 272 -6.23 -12.77 -14.63
N LEU A 273 -5.92 -11.59 -14.10
CA LEU A 273 -6.06 -10.33 -14.79
C LEU A 273 -5.12 -10.25 -16.00
N ALA A 274 -3.86 -10.65 -15.85
CA ALA A 274 -2.89 -10.71 -16.95
C ALA A 274 -3.39 -11.60 -18.09
N PHE A 275 -3.92 -12.78 -17.75
CA PHE A 275 -4.48 -13.72 -18.71
C PHE A 275 -5.71 -13.15 -19.43
N ALA A 276 -6.65 -12.56 -18.68
CA ALA A 276 -7.84 -11.94 -19.25
C ALA A 276 -7.51 -10.77 -20.20
N LEU A 277 -6.57 -9.90 -19.82
CA LEU A 277 -6.08 -8.81 -20.67
C LEU A 277 -5.38 -9.33 -21.92
N SER A 278 -4.57 -10.38 -21.79
CA SER A 278 -3.85 -11.00 -22.92
C SER A 278 -4.82 -11.58 -23.94
N ILE A 279 -5.82 -12.37 -23.51
CA ILE A 279 -6.85 -12.92 -24.40
C ILE A 279 -7.63 -11.79 -25.09
N SER A 280 -8.02 -10.77 -24.32
CA SER A 280 -8.79 -9.65 -24.85
C SER A 280 -8.00 -8.88 -25.91
N PHE A 281 -6.70 -8.69 -25.71
CA PHE A 281 -5.82 -8.03 -26.67
C PHE A 281 -5.63 -8.85 -27.95
N VAL A 282 -5.37 -10.16 -27.83
CA VAL A 282 -5.27 -11.07 -28.99
C VAL A 282 -6.58 -11.09 -29.78
N PHE A 283 -7.73 -11.14 -29.10
CA PHE A 283 -9.04 -11.10 -29.74
C PHE A 283 -9.28 -9.78 -30.48
N LEU A 284 -8.88 -8.64 -29.89
CA LEU A 284 -8.97 -7.32 -30.52
C LEU A 284 -8.08 -7.22 -31.76
N GLN A 285 -6.85 -7.74 -31.70
CA GLN A 285 -5.96 -7.82 -32.87
C GLN A 285 -6.57 -8.68 -33.99
N PHE A 286 -7.17 -9.82 -33.64
CA PHE A 286 -7.84 -10.70 -34.60
C PHE A 286 -9.00 -9.99 -35.31
N ILE A 287 -9.87 -9.30 -34.55
CA ILE A 287 -10.98 -8.52 -35.15
C ILE A 287 -10.43 -7.38 -36.01
N GLY A 288 -9.42 -6.65 -35.54
CA GLY A 288 -8.79 -5.56 -36.29
C GLY A 288 -8.19 -6.03 -37.61
N PHE A 289 -7.55 -7.21 -37.61
CA PHE A 289 -7.08 -7.86 -38.84
C PHE A 289 -8.24 -8.20 -39.79
N GLY A 290 -9.35 -8.72 -39.26
CA GLY A 290 -10.56 -9.00 -40.03
C GLY A 290 -11.16 -7.74 -40.69
N ILE A 291 -11.28 -6.64 -39.95
CA ILE A 291 -11.73 -5.34 -40.46
C ILE A 291 -10.79 -4.87 -41.58
N THR A 292 -9.48 -4.86 -41.33
CA THR A 292 -8.47 -4.41 -42.30
C THR A 292 -8.52 -5.25 -43.58
N THR A 293 -8.68 -6.56 -43.46
CA THR A 293 -8.77 -7.49 -44.59
C THR A 293 -10.03 -7.24 -45.42
N LEU A 294 -11.20 -7.11 -44.77
CA LEU A 294 -12.45 -6.81 -45.47
C LEU A 294 -12.43 -5.43 -46.12
N PHE A 295 -11.81 -4.43 -45.48
CA PHE A 295 -11.66 -3.10 -46.06
C PHE A 295 -10.77 -3.13 -47.31
N ARG A 296 -9.64 -3.86 -47.27
CA ARG A 296 -8.79 -4.09 -48.44
C ARG A 296 -9.54 -4.81 -49.56
N LEU A 297 -10.31 -5.86 -49.26
CA LEU A 297 -11.14 -6.56 -50.24
C LEU A 297 -12.21 -5.67 -50.86
N ALA A 298 -12.82 -4.77 -50.07
CA ALA A 298 -13.77 -3.79 -50.57
C ALA A 298 -13.10 -2.75 -51.50
N LEU A 299 -11.89 -2.31 -51.21
CA LEU A 299 -11.12 -1.42 -52.10
C LEU A 299 -10.77 -2.12 -53.42
N PHE A 300 -10.24 -3.35 -53.38
CA PHE A 300 -9.84 -4.09 -54.59
C PHE A 300 -11.01 -4.52 -55.47
N SER A 301 -12.19 -4.77 -54.90
CA SER A 301 -13.41 -5.11 -55.66
C SER A 301 -14.11 -3.90 -56.30
N GLY A 302 -13.54 -2.69 -56.20
CA GLY A 302 -14.16 -1.45 -56.71
C GLY A 302 -15.42 -1.04 -55.94
N ALA A 303 -15.59 -1.56 -54.72
CA ALA A 303 -16.79 -1.39 -53.90
C ALA A 303 -16.82 -0.08 -53.10
N VAL A 304 -15.67 0.60 -53.00
CA VAL A 304 -15.50 1.87 -52.30
C VAL A 304 -14.99 2.90 -53.33
N PRO A 305 -15.71 4.02 -53.56
CA PRO A 305 -15.24 5.04 -54.49
C PRO A 305 -13.93 5.66 -53.98
N ALA A 306 -13.03 5.98 -54.91
CA ALA A 306 -11.79 6.68 -54.60
C ALA A 306 -12.09 8.01 -53.89
N PRO A 307 -11.18 8.51 -53.02
CA PRO A 307 -11.40 9.77 -52.30
C PRO A 307 -11.62 10.91 -53.32
N GLY A 308 -12.87 11.36 -53.43
CA GLY A 308 -13.31 12.37 -54.41
C GLY A 308 -14.55 11.98 -55.22
N GLU A 309 -14.93 10.71 -55.29
CA GLU A 309 -16.12 10.28 -56.04
C GLU A 309 -17.38 10.19 -55.16
N LYS A 310 -18.42 10.92 -55.55
CA LYS A 310 -19.74 10.93 -54.87
C LYS A 310 -20.44 9.58 -55.05
N TRP A 311 -21.14 9.15 -54.00
CA TRP A 311 -22.06 8.01 -54.02
C TRP A 311 -23.18 8.22 -55.04
N ILE A 312 -23.02 7.69 -56.27
CA ILE A 312 -24.13 7.66 -57.22
C ILE A 312 -25.05 6.51 -56.82
N VAL A 313 -26.05 6.83 -56.00
CA VAL A 313 -27.19 5.95 -55.76
C VAL A 313 -28.02 5.88 -57.04
N ARG A 314 -27.78 4.88 -57.89
CA ARG A 314 -28.71 4.53 -58.97
C ARG A 314 -30.03 4.07 -58.35
N LYS A 315 -30.99 4.99 -58.20
CA LYS A 315 -32.41 4.63 -58.05
C LYS A 315 -32.83 3.92 -59.33
N ARG A 316 -33.01 2.59 -59.26
CA ARG A 316 -33.77 1.88 -60.31
C ARG A 316 -35.20 2.43 -60.26
N LYS A 317 -35.62 3.14 -61.31
CA LYS A 317 -37.05 3.29 -61.62
C LYS A 317 -37.61 1.88 -61.78
N LYS A 318 -38.64 1.55 -60.99
CA LYS A 318 -39.59 0.52 -61.37
C LYS A 318 -40.43 1.14 -62.49
N GLU A 319 -40.37 0.58 -63.68
CA GLU A 319 -41.41 0.78 -64.68
C GLU A 319 -42.46 -0.33 -64.51
N PRO A 320 -43.75 0.00 -64.74
CA PRO A 320 -44.91 -0.83 -64.41
C PRO A 320 -45.02 -2.13 -65.21
#